data_AF-A0A5J4UZ62-F1
#
_entry.id   AF-A0A5J4UZ62-F1
#
_cell.length_a   1.000
_cell.length_b   1.000
_cell.length_c   1.000
_cell.angle_alpha   90.00
_cell.angle_beta   90.00
_cell.angle_gamma   90.00
#
_symmetry.space_group_name_H-M   'P 1'
#
loop_
_entity.id
_entity.type
_entity.pdbx_description
1 polymer ?
#
loop_
_entity_poly.entity_id
_entity_poly.type
_entity_poly.pdbx_seq_one_letter_code
_entity_poly.pdbx_strand_id
1 'polypeptide(L)'
;MLYTKKPFPGLLRLLESQDILIAGDSITSIFNIIAAGANTTPKTEQHPHFEAMKQCGGVIKIFELFQKNENKFTKNREALCISRLFRAKEMDKTMRKGIISHLKILAYEKDAWLCENSKSALKQLAQNAANRSEIEKDGFVIPE
;
A
#
# COMPACT_ATOMS: atom_id res chain seq x y z
N MET A 1 14.22 -9.38 15.17
CA MET A 1 13.57 -8.85 13.95
C MET A 1 12.95 -7.49 14.29
N LEU A 2 13.13 -6.45 13.48
CA LEU A 2 12.67 -5.07 13.77
C LEU A 2 11.18 -4.98 14.19
N TYR A 3 10.33 -5.84 13.63
CA TYR A 3 8.91 -5.92 13.96
C TYR A 3 8.62 -6.14 15.46
N THR A 4 9.46 -6.89 16.19
CA THR A 4 9.25 -7.16 17.62
C THR A 4 9.37 -5.92 18.50
N LYS A 5 9.90 -4.82 17.95
CA LYS A 5 9.99 -3.51 18.62
C LYS A 5 8.74 -2.64 18.44
N LYS A 6 7.66 -3.17 17.83
CA LYS A 6 6.43 -2.43 17.50
C LYS A 6 6.76 -1.14 16.72
N PRO A 7 7.32 -1.24 15.50
CA PRO A 7 7.86 -0.08 14.79
C PRO A 7 6.78 0.89 14.26
N PHE A 8 5.55 0.42 14.04
CA PHE A 8 4.53 1.21 13.34
C PHE A 8 4.08 2.48 14.07
N PRO A 9 3.75 2.48 15.38
CA PRO A 9 3.26 3.71 16.03
C PRO A 9 4.24 4.88 15.93
N GLY A 10 5.54 4.63 16.11
CA GLY A 10 6.57 5.66 15.99
C GLY A 10 6.67 6.22 14.57
N LEU A 11 6.70 5.33 13.57
CA LEU A 11 6.76 5.72 12.16
C LEU A 11 5.49 6.47 11.72
N LEU A 12 4.31 6.00 12.12
CA LEU A 12 3.02 6.64 11.80
C LEU A 12 2.91 8.07 12.36
N ARG A 13 3.59 8.39 13.46
CA ARG A 13 3.69 9.77 13.97
C ARG A 13 4.59 10.65 13.10
N LEU A 14 5.66 10.09 12.56
CA LEU A 14 6.58 10.83 11.69
C LEU A 14 5.98 11.16 10.32
N LEU A 15 4.91 10.46 9.90
CA LEU A 15 4.19 10.77 8.66
C LEU A 15 3.50 12.16 8.67
N GLU A 16 3.24 12.73 9.85
CA GLU A 16 2.62 14.06 9.99
C GLU A 16 3.64 15.20 10.08
N SER A 17 4.92 14.88 9.90
CA SER A 17 5.97 15.88 9.87
C SER A 17 5.75 16.83 8.70
N GLN A 18 5.88 18.14 8.95
CA GLN A 18 5.92 19.16 7.89
C GLN A 18 7.19 19.05 7.04
N ASP A 19 8.21 18.37 7.56
CA ASP A 19 9.40 18.01 6.79
C ASP A 19 9.10 16.80 5.89
N ILE A 20 9.04 17.07 4.59
CA ILE A 20 8.76 16.07 3.54
C ILE A 20 9.80 14.94 3.50
N LEU A 21 11.04 15.19 3.93
CA LEU A 21 12.08 14.17 3.98
C LEU A 21 11.80 13.21 5.13
N ILE A 22 11.43 13.74 6.31
CA ILE A 22 11.05 12.91 7.47
C ILE A 22 9.80 12.07 7.16
N ALA A 23 8.78 12.67 6.55
CA ALA A 23 7.57 11.95 6.14
C ALA A 23 7.92 10.87 5.09
N GLY A 24 8.75 11.22 4.10
CA GLY A 24 9.24 10.33 3.05
C GLY A 24 10.04 9.13 3.56
N ASP A 25 10.96 9.35 4.50
CA ASP A 25 11.76 8.30 5.12
C ASP A 25 10.90 7.39 6.00
N SER A 26 9.93 7.96 6.70
CA SER A 26 8.99 7.20 7.51
C SER A 26 8.12 6.28 6.66
N ILE A 27 7.48 6.77 5.60
CA ILE A 27 6.64 5.92 4.73
C ILE A 27 7.48 4.88 3.99
N THR A 28 8.72 5.20 3.60
CA THR A 28 9.65 4.24 3.01
C THR A 28 10.01 3.14 4.00
N SER A 29 10.23 3.48 5.27
CA SER A 29 10.49 2.50 6.34
C SER A 29 9.30 1.58 6.58
N ILE A 30 8.08 2.15 6.61
CA ILE A 30 6.83 1.38 6.72
C ILE A 30 6.70 0.41 5.54
N PHE A 31 6.92 0.90 4.32
CA PHE A 31 6.88 0.07 3.11
C PHE A 31 7.86 -1.11 3.20
N ASN A 32 9.11 -0.86 3.61
CA ASN A 32 10.13 -1.91 3.73
C ASN A 32 9.75 -2.98 4.76
N ILE A 33 9.17 -2.58 5.90
CA ILE A 33 8.69 -3.53 6.92
C ILE A 33 7.53 -4.37 6.39
N ILE A 34 6.55 -3.75 5.73
CA ILE A 34 5.42 -4.44 5.08
C ILE A 34 5.96 -5.40 4.03
N ALA A 35 6.88 -4.96 3.17
CA ALA A 35 7.48 -5.77 2.13
C ALA A 35 8.22 -7.00 2.67
N ALA A 36 8.98 -6.84 3.75
CA ALA A 36 9.63 -7.95 4.42
C ALA A 36 8.61 -8.95 5.00
N GLY A 37 7.55 -8.45 5.63
CA GLY A 37 6.46 -9.29 6.15
C GLY A 37 5.70 -10.05 5.05
N ALA A 38 5.50 -9.46 3.88
CA ALA A 38 4.84 -10.12 2.76
C ALA A 38 5.56 -11.42 2.33
N ASN A 39 6.88 -11.49 2.53
CA ASN A 39 7.71 -12.65 2.18
C ASN A 39 7.67 -13.77 3.23
N THR A 40 7.07 -13.55 4.41
CA THR A 40 7.01 -14.57 5.48
C THR A 40 5.75 -15.43 5.43
N THR A 41 4.85 -15.19 4.46
CA THR A 41 3.55 -15.87 4.34
C THR A 41 3.20 -16.08 2.85
N PRO A 42 2.44 -17.13 2.50
CA PRO A 42 1.97 -17.35 1.14
C PRO A 42 1.24 -16.13 0.55
N LYS A 43 1.40 -15.89 -0.75
CA LYS A 43 0.75 -14.76 -1.44
C LYS A 43 -0.78 -14.86 -1.41
N THR A 44 -1.32 -16.06 -1.29
CA THR A 44 -2.76 -16.39 -1.20
C THR A 44 -3.37 -16.09 0.16
N GLU A 45 -2.54 -15.81 1.18
CA GLU A 45 -2.99 -15.50 2.53
C GLU A 45 -3.00 -14.00 2.81
N GLN A 46 -3.78 -13.59 3.81
CA GLN A 46 -3.79 -12.21 4.29
C GLN A 46 -2.41 -11.76 4.76
N HIS A 47 -2.12 -10.47 4.64
CA HIS A 47 -0.82 -9.94 5.02
C HIS A 47 -0.57 -10.06 6.54
N PRO A 48 0.59 -10.56 7.01
CA PRO A 48 0.84 -10.85 8.42
C PRO A 48 0.89 -9.61 9.32
N HIS A 49 1.00 -8.42 8.71
CA HIS A 49 1.02 -7.14 9.43
C HIS A 49 -0.29 -6.35 9.31
N PHE A 50 -1.33 -6.90 8.65
CA PHE A 50 -2.60 -6.21 8.49
C PHE A 50 -3.23 -5.86 9.83
N GLU A 51 -3.41 -6.84 10.72
CA GLU A 51 -4.07 -6.60 12.02
C GLU A 51 -3.27 -5.65 12.91
N ALA A 52 -1.94 -5.74 12.91
CA ALA A 52 -1.10 -4.82 13.67
C ALA A 52 -1.22 -3.36 13.17
N MET A 53 -1.25 -3.15 11.85
CA MET A 53 -1.47 -1.84 11.24
C MET A 53 -2.88 -1.31 11.49
N LYS A 54 -3.88 -2.18 11.51
CA LYS A 54 -5.27 -1.82 11.82
C LYS A 54 -5.42 -1.40 13.28
N GLN A 55 -4.85 -2.16 14.22
CA GLN A 55 -4.95 -1.90 15.66
C GLN A 55 -4.31 -0.57 16.07
N CYS A 56 -3.25 -0.11 15.39
CA CYS A 56 -2.64 1.19 15.66
C CYS A 56 -3.25 2.34 14.82
N GLY A 57 -4.35 2.11 14.11
CA GLY A 57 -4.98 3.12 13.25
C GLY A 57 -4.19 3.46 11.98
N GLY A 58 -3.09 2.75 11.70
CA GLY A 58 -2.17 3.05 10.60
C GLY A 58 -2.79 2.90 9.21
N VAL A 59 -3.73 1.97 9.02
CA VAL A 59 -4.42 1.80 7.74
C VAL A 59 -5.20 3.06 7.36
N ILE A 60 -6.01 3.57 8.29
CA ILE A 60 -6.83 4.78 8.06
C ILE A 60 -5.92 5.99 7.87
N LYS A 61 -4.91 6.15 8.73
CA LYS A 61 -3.98 7.27 8.66
C LYS A 61 -3.24 7.36 7.33
N ILE A 62 -2.69 6.25 6.83
CA ILE A 62 -2.00 6.22 5.53
C ILE A 62 -2.98 6.54 4.40
N PHE A 63 -4.25 6.10 4.51
CA PHE A 63 -5.24 6.39 3.48
C PHE A 63 -5.66 7.86 3.46
N GLU A 64 -5.81 8.50 4.61
CA GLU A 64 -6.09 9.93 4.71
C GLU A 64 -4.95 10.76 4.08
N LEU A 65 -3.69 10.40 4.34
CA LEU A 65 -2.53 11.04 3.71
C LEU A 65 -2.52 10.86 2.19
N PHE A 66 -2.82 9.64 1.73
CA PHE A 66 -2.97 9.35 0.30
C PHE A 66 -4.03 10.23 -0.37
N GLN A 67 -5.15 10.48 0.32
CA GLN A 67 -6.21 11.37 -0.15
C GLN A 67 -5.77 12.84 -0.19
N LYS A 68 -4.98 13.30 0.78
CA LYS A 68 -4.43 14.67 0.79
C LYS A 68 -3.50 14.94 -0.38
N ASN A 69 -2.75 13.93 -0.86
CA ASN A 69 -1.91 14.04 -2.07
C ASN A 69 -0.89 15.20 -2.01
N GLU A 70 -0.25 15.40 -0.86
CA GLU A 70 0.67 16.53 -0.64
C GLU A 70 1.98 16.39 -1.43
N ASN A 71 2.43 15.15 -1.66
CA ASN A 71 3.68 14.87 -2.35
C ASN A 71 3.60 13.58 -3.19
N LYS A 72 4.06 13.61 -4.45
CA LYS A 72 4.03 12.44 -5.36
C LYS A 72 4.80 11.24 -4.79
N PHE A 73 5.96 11.49 -4.18
CA PHE A 73 6.82 10.44 -3.62
C PHE A 73 6.15 9.69 -2.48
N THR A 74 5.53 10.41 -1.54
CA THR A 74 4.84 9.81 -0.39
C THR A 74 3.56 9.13 -0.82
N LYS A 75 2.74 9.79 -1.66
CA LYS A 75 1.47 9.23 -2.18
C LYS A 75 1.66 7.88 -2.86
N ASN A 76 2.69 7.74 -3.68
CA ASN A 76 2.98 6.48 -4.35
C ASN A 76 3.28 5.37 -3.32
N ARG A 77 4.04 5.67 -2.27
CA ARG A 77 4.38 4.70 -1.21
C ARG A 77 3.20 4.40 -0.30
N GLU A 78 2.36 5.39 0.00
CA GLU A 78 1.12 5.21 0.76
C GLU A 78 0.18 4.22 0.05
N ALA A 79 -0.01 4.40 -1.27
CA ALA A 79 -0.80 3.48 -2.10
C ALA A 79 -0.23 2.06 -2.11
N LEU A 80 1.10 1.93 -2.22
CA LEU A 80 1.78 0.63 -2.18
C LEU A 80 1.70 -0.03 -0.79
N CYS A 81 1.78 0.74 0.29
CA CYS A 81 1.62 0.22 1.65
C CYS A 81 0.22 -0.35 1.86
N ILE A 82 -0.81 0.43 1.54
CA ILE A 82 -2.21 0.01 1.68
C ILE A 82 -2.48 -1.24 0.85
N SER A 83 -2.13 -1.23 -0.44
CA SER A 83 -2.42 -2.34 -1.32
C SER A 83 -1.77 -3.66 -0.88
N ARG A 84 -0.52 -3.61 -0.41
CA ARG A 84 0.16 -4.81 0.14
C ARG A 84 -0.47 -5.30 1.44
N LEU A 85 -0.92 -4.41 2.32
CA LEU A 85 -1.64 -4.80 3.54
C LEU A 85 -2.97 -5.51 3.20
N PHE A 86 -3.65 -5.08 2.14
CA PHE A 86 -4.90 -5.67 1.67
C PHE A 86 -4.73 -6.84 0.70
N ARG A 87 -3.54 -7.45 0.60
CA ARG A 87 -3.33 -8.69 -0.15
C ARG A 87 -4.38 -9.75 0.22
N ALA A 88 -5.03 -10.32 -0.80
CA ALA A 88 -6.09 -11.31 -0.65
C ALA A 88 -7.26 -10.91 0.29
N LYS A 89 -7.40 -9.61 0.59
CA LYS A 89 -8.42 -9.07 1.49
C LYS A 89 -9.26 -8.02 0.75
N GLU A 90 -10.57 -8.05 0.96
CA GLU A 90 -11.44 -7.00 0.42
C GLU A 90 -11.09 -5.63 1.03
N MET A 91 -10.95 -4.63 0.17
CA MET A 91 -10.85 -3.22 0.55
C MET A 91 -12.25 -2.62 0.63
N ASP A 92 -12.49 -1.66 1.53
CA ASP A 92 -13.75 -0.92 1.50
C ASP A 92 -13.91 -0.16 0.17
N LYS A 93 -15.16 0.15 -0.20
CA LYS A 93 -15.49 0.69 -1.52
C LYS A 93 -14.71 1.98 -1.88
N THR A 94 -14.50 2.87 -0.91
CA THR A 94 -13.84 4.18 -1.16
C THR A 94 -12.34 3.98 -1.33
N MET A 95 -11.72 3.23 -0.43
CA MET A 95 -10.29 2.90 -0.50
C MET A 95 -9.97 2.09 -1.74
N ARG A 96 -10.80 1.09 -2.06
CA ARG A 96 -10.65 0.23 -3.24
C ARG A 96 -10.57 1.05 -4.52
N LYS A 97 -11.52 1.95 -4.74
CA LYS A 97 -11.55 2.83 -5.93
C LYS A 97 -10.30 3.71 -6.02
N GLY A 98 -9.98 4.44 -4.95
CA GLY A 98 -8.87 5.39 -4.95
C GLY A 98 -7.50 4.72 -5.16
N ILE A 99 -7.24 3.64 -4.43
CA ILE A 99 -5.96 2.94 -4.49
C ILE A 99 -5.80 2.21 -5.82
N ILE A 100 -6.82 1.48 -6.29
CA ILE A 100 -6.72 0.74 -7.56
C ILE A 100 -6.54 1.72 -8.72
N SER A 101 -7.30 2.82 -8.76
CA SER A 101 -7.13 3.86 -9.80
C SER A 101 -5.70 4.39 -9.85
N HIS A 102 -5.11 4.69 -8.69
CA HIS A 102 -3.72 5.17 -8.63
C HIS A 102 -2.71 4.10 -9.06
N LEU A 103 -2.88 2.85 -8.62
CA LEU A 103 -2.00 1.75 -9.02
C LEU A 103 -2.06 1.44 -10.52
N LYS A 104 -3.23 1.58 -11.17
CA LYS A 104 -3.36 1.45 -12.63
C LYS A 104 -2.47 2.45 -13.37
N ILE A 105 -2.40 3.69 -12.88
CA ILE A 105 -1.51 4.73 -13.44
C ILE A 105 -0.05 4.33 -13.22
N LEU A 106 0.30 3.90 -12.00
CA LEU A 106 1.67 3.53 -11.67
C LEU A 106 2.18 2.32 -12.46
N ALA A 107 1.30 1.44 -12.94
CA ALA A 107 1.66 0.28 -13.75
C ALA A 107 2.23 0.63 -15.15
N TYR A 108 2.21 1.92 -15.53
CA TYR A 108 2.81 2.44 -16.76
C TYR A 108 3.87 3.52 -16.50
N GLU A 109 4.27 3.73 -15.24
CA GLU A 109 5.32 4.71 -14.91
C GLU A 109 6.69 4.29 -15.46
N LYS A 110 7.50 5.29 -15.83
CA LYS A 110 8.86 5.06 -16.33
C LYS A 110 9.79 4.51 -15.25
N ASP A 111 9.50 4.83 -14.00
CA ASP A 111 10.23 4.30 -12.85
C ASP A 111 9.92 2.81 -12.71
N ALA A 112 10.91 1.97 -13.01
CA ALA A 112 10.77 0.52 -13.00
C ALA A 112 10.38 -0.01 -11.61
N TRP A 113 10.86 0.62 -10.53
CA TRP A 113 10.51 0.19 -9.18
C TRP A 113 9.03 0.43 -8.90
N LEU A 114 8.48 1.59 -9.26
CA LEU A 114 7.06 1.89 -9.11
C LEU A 114 6.19 1.02 -10.01
N CYS A 115 6.60 0.83 -11.25
CA CYS A 115 5.90 -0.01 -12.22
C CYS A 115 5.78 -1.45 -11.73
N GLU A 116 6.88 -2.09 -11.34
CA GLU A 116 6.85 -3.49 -10.89
C GLU A 116 6.14 -3.68 -9.56
N ASN A 117 6.30 -2.73 -8.63
CA ASN A 117 5.58 -2.79 -7.35
C ASN A 117 4.08 -2.61 -7.51
N SER A 118 3.64 -1.74 -8.43
CA SER A 118 2.21 -1.50 -8.67
C SER A 118 1.55 -2.67 -9.39
N LYS A 119 2.20 -3.25 -10.42
CA LYS A 119 1.75 -4.50 -11.05
C LYS A 119 1.62 -5.64 -10.04
N SER A 120 2.64 -5.82 -9.19
CA SER A 120 2.61 -6.84 -8.13
C SER A 120 1.49 -6.59 -7.13
N ALA A 121 1.28 -5.34 -6.72
CA ALA A 121 0.20 -4.96 -5.80
C ALA A 121 -1.18 -5.22 -6.42
N LEU A 122 -1.40 -4.87 -7.69
CA LEU A 122 -2.66 -5.16 -8.40
C LEU A 122 -2.92 -6.67 -8.47
N LYS A 123 -1.91 -7.48 -8.81
CA LYS A 123 -2.01 -8.96 -8.82
C LYS A 123 -2.39 -9.50 -7.44
N GLN A 124 -1.82 -8.93 -6.37
CA GLN A 124 -2.10 -9.33 -4.98
C GLN A 124 -3.53 -8.96 -4.53
N LEU A 125 -4.01 -7.78 -4.92
CA LEU A 125 -5.37 -7.32 -4.65
C LEU A 125 -6.42 -8.14 -5.41
N ALA A 126 -6.13 -8.49 -6.66
CA ALA A 126 -7.00 -9.28 -7.54
C ALA A 126 -7.29 -10.70 -7.03
N GLN A 127 -6.62 -11.15 -5.97
CA GLN A 127 -6.96 -12.41 -5.30
C GLN A 127 -8.32 -12.34 -4.60
N ASN A 128 -8.78 -11.15 -4.22
CA ASN A 128 -10.15 -10.92 -3.75
C ASN A 128 -11.07 -10.51 -4.91
N ALA A 129 -12.30 -11.06 -4.95
CA ALA A 129 -13.23 -10.85 -6.06
C ALA A 129 -13.70 -9.40 -6.23
N ALA A 130 -13.98 -8.67 -5.15
CA ALA A 130 -14.44 -7.28 -5.22
C ALA A 130 -13.33 -6.35 -5.72
N ASN A 131 -12.10 -6.58 -5.26
CA ASN A 131 -10.92 -5.86 -5.76
C ASN A 131 -10.64 -6.19 -7.22
N ARG A 132 -10.70 -7.47 -7.61
CA ARG A 132 -10.51 -7.91 -9.00
C ARG A 132 -11.50 -7.23 -9.94
N SER A 133 -12.78 -7.23 -9.58
CA SER A 133 -13.82 -6.57 -10.38
C SER A 133 -13.53 -5.08 -10.58
N GLU A 134 -13.04 -4.36 -9.56
CA GLU A 134 -12.64 -2.95 -9.70
C GLU A 134 -11.39 -2.78 -10.57
N ILE A 135 -10.42 -3.70 -10.49
CA ILE A 135 -9.22 -3.70 -11.34
C ILE A 135 -9.60 -3.89 -12.81
N GLU A 136 -10.48 -4.83 -13.13
CA GLU A 136 -10.85 -5.19 -14.50
C GLU A 136 -11.81 -4.18 -15.16
N LYS A 137 -12.33 -3.20 -14.41
CA LYS A 137 -13.17 -2.13 -14.97
C LYS A 137 -12.50 -1.42 -16.12
N ASP A 138 -13.35 -1.04 -17.08
CA ASP A 138 -12.98 -0.32 -18.31
C ASP A 138 -12.01 -1.13 -19.19
N GLY A 139 -12.01 -2.45 -19.04
CA GLY A 139 -11.17 -3.36 -19.82
C GLY A 139 -9.69 -3.32 -19.42
N PHE A 140 -9.36 -2.77 -18.25
CA PHE A 140 -7.98 -2.71 -17.79
C PHE A 140 -7.40 -4.11 -17.55
N VAL A 141 -6.25 -4.38 -18.16
CA VAL A 141 -5.44 -5.58 -17.94
C VAL A 141 -4.11 -5.15 -17.33
N ILE A 142 -3.68 -5.84 -16.27
CA ILE A 142 -2.38 -5.55 -15.63
C ILE A 142 -1.27 -5.84 -16.65
N PRO A 143 -0.43 -4.85 -17.01
CA PRO A 143 0.65 -5.07 -17.98
C PRO A 143 1.64 -6.12 -17.49
N GLU A 144 2.26 -6.83 -18.44
CA GLU A 144 3.38 -7.74 -18.17
C GLU A 144 4.59 -6.97 -17.64
#